data_AF-A0A1V9EZ95-F1
#
_entry.id   AF-A0A1V9EZ95-F1
#
_cell.length_a   1.000
_cell.length_b   1.000
_cell.length_c   1.000
_cell.angle_alpha   90.00
_cell.angle_beta   90.00
_cell.angle_gamma   90.00
#
_symmetry.space_group_name_H-M   'P 1'
#
loop_
_entity.id
_entity.type
_entity.pdbx_description
1 polymer ?
#
loop_
_entity_poly.entity_id
_entity_poly.type
_entity_poly.pdbx_seq_one_letter_code
_entity_poly.pdbx_strand_id
1 'polypeptide(L)'
;MSSDSNNDSRIDAVLNSLDGVRQAKAPDFLYTRLQGRMEREFDQGGPLGRWLTKPVLALTIAAIILIANATTVLKMWEQNTSTTNVNNESGQIVAAEYPAGGVYPVYNENSLEP
;
A
#
# COMPACT_ATOMS: atom_id res chain seq x y z
N MET A 1 51.01 56.42 42.67
CA MET A 1 50.40 55.79 41.48
C MET A 1 50.86 54.34 41.50
N SER A 2 50.02 53.45 42.03
CA SER A 2 50.28 52.01 42.17
C SER A 2 49.92 51.34 40.86
N SER A 3 50.93 51.00 40.06
CA SER A 3 50.76 50.34 38.77
C SER A 3 50.23 48.91 38.97
N ASP A 4 49.09 48.63 38.34
CA ASP A 4 48.33 47.38 38.40
C ASP A 4 49.09 46.19 37.79
N SER A 5 50.04 45.61 38.53
CA SER A 5 50.75 44.38 38.14
C SER A 5 49.85 43.15 37.95
N ASN A 6 48.60 43.23 38.44
CA ASN A 6 47.63 42.14 38.37
C ASN A 6 46.99 42.02 36.97
N ASN A 7 46.88 43.12 36.23
CA ASN A 7 46.29 43.11 34.87
C ASN A 7 47.19 42.41 33.85
N ASP A 8 48.50 42.62 33.94
CA ASP A 8 49.48 42.00 33.05
C ASP A 8 49.46 40.47 33.17
N SER A 9 49.34 39.94 34.39
CA SER A 9 49.26 38.50 34.63
C SER A 9 48.01 37.84 34.02
N ARG A 10 46.89 38.56 33.97
CA ARG A 10 45.63 38.08 33.36
C ARG A 10 45.72 38.10 31.85
N ILE A 11 46.36 39.13 31.29
CA ILE A 11 46.57 39.25 29.85
C ILE A 11 47.49 38.12 29.37
N ASP A 12 48.59 37.87 30.07
CA ASP A 12 49.50 36.77 29.76
C ASP A 12 48.83 35.39 29.89
N ALA A 13 47.96 35.21 30.89
CA ALA A 13 47.19 33.97 31.04
C ALA A 13 46.19 33.75 29.90
N VAL A 14 45.55 34.82 29.39
CA VAL A 14 44.63 34.72 28.24
C VAL A 14 45.39 34.41 26.96
N LEU A 15 46.54 35.06 26.75
CA LEU A 15 47.39 34.79 25.58
C LEU A 15 47.93 33.35 25.59
N ASN A 16 48.32 32.83 26.75
CA ASN A 16 48.74 31.43 26.90
C ASN A 16 47.59 30.41 26.92
N SER A 17 46.34 30.84 27.10
CA SER A 17 45.19 29.92 27.13
C SER A 17 44.88 29.26 25.77
N LEU A 18 45.35 29.88 24.69
CA LEU A 18 45.25 29.34 23.33
C LEU A 18 46.49 28.52 22.94
N ASP A 19 47.54 28.55 23.75
CA ASP A 19 48.78 27.85 23.46
C ASP A 19 48.59 26.35 23.72
N GLY A 20 48.70 25.54 22.67
CA GLY A 20 48.38 24.11 22.72
C GLY A 20 47.02 23.72 22.13
N VAL A 21 46.24 24.67 21.60
CA VAL A 21 45.07 24.34 20.77
C VAL A 21 45.54 23.68 19.48
N ARG A 22 45.48 22.35 19.45
CA ARG A 22 45.73 21.56 18.24
C ARG A 22 44.42 21.36 17.49
N GLN A 23 44.50 21.34 16.17
CA GLN A 23 43.36 20.96 15.33
C GLN A 23 42.87 19.58 15.77
N ALA A 24 41.63 19.50 16.24
CA ALA A 24 41.03 18.25 16.65
C ALA A 24 40.87 17.34 15.42
N LYS A 25 41.65 16.26 15.34
CA LYS A 25 41.48 15.24 14.32
C LYS A 25 40.29 14.35 14.72
N ALA A 26 39.37 14.12 13.80
CA ALA A 26 38.31 13.15 14.03
C ALA A 26 38.93 11.78 14.38
N PRO A 27 38.37 11.04 15.36
CA PRO A 27 38.87 9.73 15.71
C PRO A 27 38.76 8.77 14.52
N ASP A 28 39.72 7.85 14.42
CA ASP A 28 39.72 6.83 13.37
C ASP A 28 38.38 6.05 13.41
N PHE A 29 37.80 5.80 12.23
CA PHE A 29 36.49 5.15 12.03
C PHE A 29 35.24 5.93 12.48
N LEU A 30 35.33 7.22 12.84
CA LEU A 30 34.13 8.03 13.11
C LEU A 30 33.15 8.00 11.94
N TYR A 31 33.66 8.14 10.72
CA TYR A 31 32.85 8.14 9.51
C TYR A 31 32.11 6.82 9.32
N THR A 32 32.80 5.68 9.46
CA THR A 32 32.20 4.34 9.34
C THR A 32 31.10 4.13 10.38
N ARG A 33 31.33 4.58 11.62
CA ARG A 33 30.37 4.40 12.71
C ARG A 33 29.14 5.31 12.54
N LEU A 34 29.35 6.52 12.04
CA LEU A 34 28.28 7.46 11.70
C LEU A 34 27.44 6.92 10.55
N GLN A 35 28.10 6.46 9.49
CA GLN A 35 27.45 5.89 8.32
C GLN A 35 26.62 4.64 8.68
N GLY A 36 27.17 3.71 9.47
CA GLY A 36 26.41 2.54 9.92
C GLY A 36 25.22 2.87 10.84
N ARG A 37 25.23 4.02 11.52
CA ARG A 37 24.06 4.52 12.26
C ARG A 37 23.01 5.10 11.32
N MET A 38 23.42 5.90 10.34
CA MET A 38 22.52 6.47 9.34
C MET A 38 21.85 5.34 8.52
N GLU A 39 22.62 4.38 8.02
CA GLU A 39 22.10 3.24 7.24
C GLU A 39 21.09 2.41 8.05
N ARG A 40 21.33 2.17 9.35
CA ARG A 40 20.38 1.46 10.22
C ARG A 40 19.03 2.17 10.39
N GLU A 41 19.03 3.50 10.36
CA GLU A 41 17.80 4.30 10.45
C GLU A 41 17.04 4.27 9.11
N PHE A 42 17.75 4.18 7.98
CA PHE A 42 17.15 4.11 6.64
C PHE A 42 16.68 2.70 6.23
N ASP A 43 17.43 1.64 6.55
CA ASP A 43 17.15 0.25 6.13
C ASP A 43 15.83 -0.31 6.69
N GLN A 44 15.31 0.29 7.76
CA GLN A 44 14.11 -0.22 8.45
C GLN A 44 12.81 0.44 7.99
N GLY A 45 12.83 1.28 6.95
CA GLY A 45 11.60 1.88 6.39
C GLY A 45 10.74 2.64 7.41
N GLY A 46 11.37 3.13 8.48
CA GLY A 46 10.68 3.73 9.61
C GLY A 46 9.78 2.75 10.40
N PRO A 47 9.02 3.24 11.38
CA PRO A 47 8.16 2.41 12.22
C PRO A 47 7.10 1.65 11.41
N LEU A 48 6.63 2.20 10.28
CA LEU A 48 5.67 1.52 9.40
C LEU A 48 6.32 0.38 8.60
N GLY A 49 7.52 0.56 8.06
CA GLY A 49 8.25 -0.50 7.34
C GLY A 49 8.54 -1.70 8.24
N ARG A 50 8.88 -1.46 9.52
CA ARG A 50 9.05 -2.50 10.54
C ARG A 50 7.75 -3.27 10.86
N TRP A 51 6.58 -2.65 10.67
CA TRP A 51 5.28 -3.30 10.91
C TRP A 51 4.82 -4.12 9.71
N LEU A 52 5.07 -3.66 8.48
CA LEU A 52 4.76 -4.39 7.27
C LEU A 52 5.70 -5.59 7.04
N THR A 53 6.94 -5.51 7.53
CA THR A 53 7.90 -6.64 7.49
C THR A 53 7.61 -7.73 8.52
N LYS A 54 6.61 -7.55 9.40
CA LYS A 54 6.19 -8.63 10.30
C LYS A 54 5.45 -9.70 9.48
N PRO A 55 5.98 -10.94 9.41
CA PRO A 55 5.39 -12.00 8.58
C PRO A 55 3.94 -12.32 8.98
N VAL A 56 3.58 -12.09 10.23
CA VAL A 56 2.23 -12.28 10.75
C VAL A 56 1.20 -11.36 10.08
N LEU A 57 1.55 -10.08 9.83
CA LEU A 57 0.64 -9.12 9.21
C LEU A 57 0.44 -9.41 7.72
N ALA A 58 1.52 -9.80 7.02
CA ALA A 58 1.43 -10.23 5.64
C ALA A 58 0.56 -11.49 5.49
N LEU A 59 0.71 -12.46 6.42
CA LEU A 59 -0.07 -13.70 6.43
C LEU A 59 -1.56 -13.44 6.70
N THR A 60 -1.90 -12.54 7.64
CA THR A 60 -3.30 -12.22 7.93
C THR A 60 -3.99 -11.54 6.75
N ILE A 61 -3.33 -10.59 6.09
CA ILE A 61 -3.85 -9.93 4.89
C ILE A 61 -4.03 -10.97 3.77
N ALA A 62 -3.03 -11.82 3.52
CA ALA A 62 -3.13 -12.89 2.53
C ALA A 62 -4.27 -13.86 2.83
N ALA A 63 -4.46 -14.24 4.10
CA ALA A 63 -5.55 -15.11 4.53
C ALA A 63 -6.93 -14.48 4.30
N ILE A 64 -7.09 -13.18 4.56
CA ILE A 64 -8.34 -12.46 4.30
C ILE A 64 -8.66 -12.48 2.80
N ILE A 65 -7.68 -12.18 1.95
CA ILE A 65 -7.84 -12.20 0.49
C ILE A 65 -8.21 -13.63 0.02
N LEU A 66 -7.57 -14.65 0.58
CA LEU A 66 -7.85 -16.04 0.26
C LEU A 66 -9.27 -16.45 0.66
N ILE A 67 -9.73 -16.09 1.86
CA ILE A 67 -11.09 -16.38 2.33
C ILE A 67 -12.12 -15.67 1.45
N ALA A 68 -11.91 -14.39 1.14
CA ALA A 68 -12.80 -13.63 0.26
C ALA A 68 -12.96 -14.34 -1.10
N ASN A 69 -11.86 -14.72 -1.75
CA ASN A 69 -11.90 -15.45 -3.01
C ASN A 69 -12.48 -16.88 -2.87
N ALA A 70 -12.21 -17.57 -1.78
CA ALA A 70 -12.79 -18.89 -1.54
C ALA A 70 -14.32 -18.82 -1.41
N THR A 71 -14.84 -17.81 -0.70
CA THR A 71 -16.29 -17.65 -0.53
C THR A 71 -17.01 -17.29 -1.83
N THR A 72 -16.40 -16.51 -2.72
CA THR A 72 -17.00 -16.18 -4.02
C THR A 72 -17.09 -17.42 -4.92
N VAL A 73 -16.03 -18.24 -4.94
CA VAL A 73 -16.02 -19.50 -5.70
C VAL A 73 -17.04 -20.49 -5.15
N LEU A 74 -17.14 -20.65 -3.82
CA LEU A 74 -18.11 -21.54 -3.20
C LEU A 74 -19.55 -21.13 -3.49
N LYS A 75 -19.88 -19.84 -3.38
CA LYS A 75 -21.21 -19.30 -3.74
C LYS A 75 -21.54 -19.53 -5.21
N MET A 76 -20.58 -19.33 -6.10
CA MET A 76 -20.76 -19.61 -7.53
C MET A 76 -21.01 -21.11 -7.77
N TRP A 77 -20.35 -22.00 -7.03
CA TRP A 77 -20.55 -23.44 -7.17
C TRP A 77 -21.93 -23.89 -6.65
N GLU A 78 -22.39 -23.36 -5.52
CA GLU A 78 -23.74 -23.58 -4.99
C GLU A 78 -24.84 -23.10 -5.94
N GLN A 79 -24.64 -21.95 -6.59
CA GLN A 79 -25.55 -21.41 -7.60
C GLN A 79 -25.61 -22.32 -8.84
N ASN A 80 -24.47 -22.81 -9.34
CA ASN A 80 -24.44 -23.72 -10.48
C ASN A 80 -25.05 -25.11 -10.19
N THR A 81 -25.04 -25.53 -8.92
CA THR A 81 -25.67 -26.80 -8.51
C THR A 81 -27.19 -26.65 -8.31
N SER A 82 -27.66 -25.43 -8.03
CA SER A 82 -29.08 -25.12 -7.82
C SER A 82 -29.82 -24.66 -9.08
N THR A 83 -29.12 -24.29 -10.15
CA THR A 83 -29.69 -23.84 -11.43
C THR A 83 -30.04 -24.95 -12.42
N THR A 84 -29.97 -26.23 -12.03
CA THR A 84 -30.45 -27.32 -12.90
C THR A 84 -31.99 -27.43 -12.95
N ASN A 85 -32.76 -26.77 -12.07
CA ASN A 85 -34.22 -26.95 -12.03
C ASN A 85 -35.08 -25.68 -12.01
N VAL A 86 -34.53 -24.49 -12.23
CA VAL A 86 -35.35 -23.26 -12.30
C VAL A 86 -34.79 -22.37 -13.39
N ASN A 87 -35.64 -21.93 -14.33
CA ASN A 87 -35.37 -21.06 -15.50
C ASN A 87 -35.32 -21.74 -16.89
N ASN A 88 -36.06 -22.83 -17.12
CA ASN A 88 -36.44 -23.23 -18.49
C ASN A 88 -37.81 -22.69 -18.92
N GLU A 89 -38.52 -21.96 -18.05
CA GLU A 89 -39.89 -21.52 -18.33
C GLU A 89 -39.91 -20.23 -19.16
N SER A 90 -39.04 -19.27 -18.85
CA SER A 90 -38.98 -17.97 -19.55
C SER A 90 -38.49 -18.08 -21.00
N GLY A 91 -37.57 -19.01 -21.29
CA GLY A 91 -37.10 -19.28 -22.66
C GLY A 91 -38.08 -20.13 -23.48
N GLN A 92 -38.85 -21.00 -22.82
CA GLN A 92 -39.79 -21.90 -23.48
C GLN A 92 -41.10 -21.19 -23.87
N ILE A 93 -41.55 -20.20 -23.08
CA ILE A 93 -42.71 -19.35 -23.42
C ILE A 93 -42.43 -18.51 -24.68
N VAL A 94 -41.20 -17.99 -24.84
CA VAL A 94 -40.81 -17.22 -26.04
C VAL A 94 -40.69 -18.11 -27.29
N ALA A 95 -40.23 -19.35 -27.13
CA ALA A 95 -40.17 -20.31 -28.24
C ALA A 95 -41.54 -20.86 -28.65
N ALA A 96 -42.51 -20.93 -27.73
CA ALA A 96 -43.88 -21.38 -27.98
C ALA A 96 -44.73 -20.36 -28.76
N GLU A 97 -44.35 -19.08 -28.76
CA GLU A 97 -45.03 -18.01 -29.50
C GLU A 97 -44.71 -18.03 -31.02
N TYR A 98 -43.67 -18.75 -31.44
CA TYR A 98 -43.34 -18.92 -32.85
C TYR A 98 -44.23 -20.00 -33.48
N PRO A 99 -45.07 -19.68 -34.49
CA PRO A 99 -45.87 -20.68 -35.15
C PRO A 99 -44.96 -21.60 -35.98
N ALA A 100 -44.76 -22.83 -35.50
CA ALA A 100 -43.99 -23.88 -36.17
C ALA A 100 -44.61 -24.36 -37.52
N GLY A 101 -45.61 -23.65 -38.04
CA GLY A 101 -46.38 -23.99 -39.23
C GLY A 101 -46.83 -22.76 -40.00
N GLY A 102 -45.88 -22.02 -40.58
CA GLY A 102 -46.02 -21.35 -41.87
C GLY A 102 -47.23 -20.45 -42.13
N VAL A 103 -47.60 -19.55 -41.21
CA VAL A 103 -48.48 -18.41 -41.55
C VAL A 103 -47.71 -17.12 -41.32
N TYR A 104 -47.27 -16.49 -42.42
CA TYR A 104 -46.65 -15.18 -42.39
C TYR A 104 -47.73 -14.11 -42.20
N PRO A 105 -47.52 -13.10 -41.33
CA PRO A 105 -48.41 -11.96 -41.27
C PRO A 105 -48.28 -11.17 -42.58
N VAL A 106 -49.24 -11.33 -43.48
CA VAL A 106 -49.39 -10.45 -44.65
C VAL A 106 -50.00 -9.17 -44.14
N TYR A 107 -49.26 -8.06 -44.19
CA TYR A 107 -49.80 -6.75 -43.86
C TYR A 107 -50.92 -6.41 -44.84
N ASN A 108 -52.12 -6.14 -44.30
CA ASN A 108 -53.22 -5.62 -45.10
C ASN A 108 -52.99 -4.13 -45.34
N GLU A 109 -52.61 -3.78 -46.57
CA GLU A 109 -52.33 -2.41 -46.99
C GLU A 109 -53.59 -1.54 -47.16
N ASN A 110 -54.79 -2.11 -47.02
CA ASN A 110 -56.05 -1.40 -47.15
C ASN A 110 -56.77 -1.24 -45.82
N SER A 111 -56.16 -0.49 -44.89
CA SER A 111 -56.90 0.11 -43.78
C SER A 111 -57.30 1.53 -44.19
N LEU A 112 -58.50 1.69 -44.75
CA LEU A 112 -59.13 3.00 -44.84
C LEU A 112 -59.52 3.41 -43.41
N GLU A 113 -58.84 4.42 -42.88
CA GLU A 113 -59.20 5.08 -41.62
C GLU A 113 -60.63 5.63 -41.69
N PRO A 114 -61.45 5.49 -40.63
CA PRO A 114 -62.70 6.23 -40.49
C PRO A 114 -62.46 7.70 -40.10
#